data_AF-A0A6L9EII6-F1
#
_entry.id   AF-A0A6L9EII6-F1
#
_cell.length_a   1.000
_cell.length_b   1.000
_cell.length_c   1.000
_cell.angle_alpha   90.00
_cell.angle_beta   90.00
_cell.angle_gamma   90.00
#
_symmetry.space_group_name_H-M   'P 1'
#
loop_
_entity.id
_entity.type
_entity.pdbx_description
1 polymer ?
#
loop_
_entity_poly.entity_id
_entity_poly.type
_entity_poly.pdbx_seq_one_letter_code
_entity_poly.pdbx_strand_id
1 'polypeptide(L)'
;TQTITIGDTTSPTASNPAAVNVQCASNVPAVDISVVTDAADNCSVNPTVTFVSDVSDGNSNPEVITRTYRITDEAGNSTDVTQTITVEDTTAPTASNPAAVHVQCASDIPVVDITVVTDAVDNCGTPTVTFVSDVSDGKSNPEMITRTYRVMDEAGNSTDITQTITVDDTTAPTALCKEAVLLLDSNGEASLTADLVDNGSSDICGGVTLEVLPGKFTVSDLGANTVTLTVTDGNGNTDSCSTTVTVGDSTIPTALCRDIEVELITGSVTIAATEVDNGSFDNSGTVSFSLDRSSFGCSDLGENTVTLTVTDQDGNTDSCTATVRISSSLLALVTNSGPICQGSVLQLNEISGQGTS
;
A
#
# COMPACT_ATOMS: atom_id res chain seq x y z
N THR A 1 66.78 -92.48 -35.73
CA THR A 1 66.23 -91.69 -34.62
C THR A 1 65.11 -90.84 -35.19
N GLN A 2 63.87 -91.01 -34.70
CA GLN A 2 62.74 -90.19 -35.14
C GLN A 2 62.51 -89.13 -34.07
N THR A 3 62.72 -87.86 -34.43
CA THR A 3 62.38 -86.73 -33.54
C THR A 3 60.88 -86.48 -33.69
N ILE A 4 60.10 -86.86 -32.67
CA ILE A 4 58.69 -86.49 -32.57
C ILE A 4 58.64 -85.16 -31.81
N THR A 5 58.10 -84.13 -32.45
CA THR A 5 57.83 -82.85 -31.78
C THR A 5 56.34 -82.86 -31.42
N ILE A 6 56.03 -82.87 -30.13
CA ILE A 6 54.66 -82.67 -29.65
C ILE A 6 54.51 -81.15 -29.45
N GLY A 7 53.62 -80.53 -30.21
CA GLY A 7 53.25 -79.13 -30.05
C GLY A 7 51.87 -79.04 -29.44
N ASP A 8 51.71 -78.24 -28.40
CA ASP A 8 50.40 -77.92 -27.85
C ASP A 8 49.76 -76.80 -28.66
N THR A 9 48.51 -77.03 -29.08
CA THR A 9 47.70 -76.10 -29.88
C THR A 9 46.38 -75.75 -29.20
N THR A 10 46.19 -76.17 -27.95
CA THR A 10 44.94 -75.96 -27.22
C THR A 10 45.08 -74.71 -26.39
N SER A 11 44.18 -73.73 -26.56
CA SER A 11 44.19 -72.56 -25.68
C SER A 11 43.73 -72.93 -24.26
N PRO A 12 44.27 -72.25 -23.23
CA PRO A 12 43.80 -72.41 -21.86
C PRO A 12 42.33 -71.95 -21.70
N THR A 13 41.69 -72.39 -20.62
CA THR A 13 40.32 -72.01 -20.25
C THR A 13 40.28 -71.30 -18.90
N ALA A 14 39.36 -70.34 -18.75
CA ALA A 14 39.00 -69.72 -17.48
C ALA A 14 37.57 -69.18 -17.56
N SER A 15 36.92 -69.00 -16.42
CA SER A 15 35.64 -68.30 -16.31
C SER A 15 35.84 -66.78 -16.27
N ASN A 16 34.83 -66.04 -16.70
CA ASN A 16 34.79 -64.59 -16.48
C ASN A 16 34.74 -64.29 -14.96
N PRO A 17 35.54 -63.34 -14.46
CA PRO A 17 35.44 -62.89 -13.08
C PRO A 17 34.04 -62.30 -12.76
N ALA A 18 33.68 -62.29 -11.49
CA ALA A 18 32.43 -61.69 -11.04
C ALA A 18 32.37 -60.19 -11.36
N ALA A 19 31.19 -59.69 -11.73
CA ALA A 19 30.95 -58.29 -11.97
C ALA A 19 31.09 -57.45 -10.68
N VAL A 20 31.49 -56.19 -10.84
CA VAL A 20 31.66 -55.23 -9.75
C VAL A 20 30.76 -54.03 -10.00
N ASN A 21 30.10 -53.54 -8.95
CA ASN A 21 29.32 -52.31 -9.00
C ASN A 21 29.87 -51.32 -7.96
N VAL A 22 30.10 -50.08 -8.37
CA VAL A 22 30.59 -49.00 -7.51
C VAL A 22 29.82 -47.71 -7.79
N GLN A 23 29.77 -46.79 -6.83
CA GLN A 23 29.09 -45.51 -7.04
C GLN A 23 29.98 -44.52 -7.81
N CYS A 24 31.28 -44.46 -7.48
CA CYS A 24 32.19 -43.47 -8.05
C CYS A 24 33.31 -44.11 -8.87
N ALA A 25 33.77 -43.39 -9.89
CA ALA A 25 34.94 -43.79 -10.68
C ALA A 25 36.19 -43.99 -9.80
N SER A 26 36.33 -43.20 -8.73
CA SER A 26 37.40 -43.34 -7.73
C SER A 26 37.33 -44.63 -6.91
N ASN A 27 36.19 -45.33 -6.93
CA ASN A 27 35.98 -46.59 -6.23
C ASN A 27 36.20 -47.81 -7.14
N VAL A 28 36.47 -47.63 -8.44
CA VAL A 28 36.80 -48.73 -9.34
C VAL A 28 38.03 -49.47 -8.78
N PRO A 29 37.93 -50.78 -8.49
CA PRO A 29 39.04 -51.52 -7.91
C PRO A 29 40.25 -51.51 -8.84
N ALA A 30 41.44 -51.42 -8.25
CA ALA A 30 42.69 -51.62 -8.97
C ALA A 30 42.70 -53.00 -9.65
N VAL A 31 43.47 -53.11 -10.73
CA VAL A 31 43.64 -54.39 -11.44
C VAL A 31 44.15 -55.46 -10.48
N ASP A 32 43.44 -56.57 -10.42
CA ASP A 32 43.81 -57.73 -9.61
C ASP A 32 43.62 -58.99 -10.44
N ILE A 33 44.72 -59.59 -10.90
CA ILE A 33 44.68 -60.82 -11.70
C ILE A 33 44.20 -62.04 -10.91
N SER A 34 44.20 -62.00 -9.57
CA SER A 34 43.80 -63.12 -8.73
C SER A 34 42.29 -63.39 -8.76
N VAL A 35 41.50 -62.47 -9.33
CA VAL A 35 40.06 -62.65 -9.57
C VAL A 35 39.74 -63.70 -10.64
N VAL A 36 40.71 -64.10 -11.45
CA VAL A 36 40.61 -65.23 -12.38
C VAL A 36 41.05 -66.50 -11.64
N THR A 37 40.09 -67.24 -11.09
CA THR A 37 40.38 -68.29 -10.08
C THR A 37 40.50 -69.71 -10.64
N ASP A 38 40.05 -69.96 -11.87
CA ASP A 38 39.91 -71.30 -12.46
C ASP A 38 40.68 -71.47 -13.78
N ALA A 39 41.76 -70.69 -13.97
CA ALA A 39 42.63 -70.80 -15.13
C ALA A 39 43.27 -72.20 -15.20
N ALA A 40 43.01 -72.92 -16.29
CA ALA A 40 43.46 -74.29 -16.50
C ALA A 40 43.82 -74.54 -17.97
N ASP A 41 44.67 -75.54 -18.21
CA ASP A 41 45.04 -75.99 -19.55
C ASP A 41 45.27 -77.52 -19.55
N ASN A 42 45.27 -78.14 -20.74
CA ASN A 42 45.44 -79.58 -20.86
C ASN A 42 46.91 -80.04 -20.70
N CYS A 43 47.88 -79.16 -20.98
CA CYS A 43 49.31 -79.47 -20.96
C CYS A 43 50.11 -78.54 -20.04
N SER A 44 49.55 -77.39 -19.66
CA SER A 44 50.14 -76.42 -18.72
C SER A 44 49.44 -76.47 -17.35
N VAL A 45 50.18 -76.85 -16.31
CA VAL A 45 49.63 -77.03 -14.95
C VAL A 45 49.22 -75.70 -14.31
N ASN A 46 49.82 -74.59 -14.74
CA ASN A 46 49.55 -73.23 -14.24
C ASN A 46 49.70 -72.20 -15.37
N PRO A 47 48.68 -72.01 -16.23
CA PRO A 47 48.74 -70.97 -17.25
C PRO A 47 48.83 -69.57 -16.60
N THR A 48 49.54 -68.65 -17.26
CA THR A 48 49.82 -67.30 -16.74
C THR A 48 48.66 -66.36 -17.03
N VAL A 49 48.13 -65.70 -15.99
CA VAL A 49 47.12 -64.65 -16.12
C VAL A 49 47.79 -63.28 -16.18
N THR A 50 47.43 -62.47 -17.17
CA THR A 50 47.93 -61.10 -17.36
C THR A 50 46.77 -60.14 -17.57
N PHE A 51 46.93 -58.89 -17.13
CA PHE A 51 46.01 -57.81 -17.48
C PHE A 51 46.27 -57.33 -18.92
N VAL A 52 45.20 -57.10 -19.67
CA VAL A 52 45.26 -56.61 -21.06
C VAL A 52 44.83 -55.14 -21.14
N SER A 53 43.60 -54.85 -20.70
CA SER A 53 43.00 -53.52 -20.89
C SER A 53 41.79 -53.28 -20.01
N ASP A 54 41.52 -52.00 -19.75
CA ASP A 54 40.20 -51.50 -19.33
C ASP A 54 39.64 -50.64 -20.47
N VAL A 55 38.39 -50.89 -20.86
CA VAL A 55 37.70 -50.15 -21.91
C VAL A 55 36.35 -49.67 -21.39
N SER A 56 36.16 -48.34 -21.34
CA SER A 56 34.88 -47.70 -21.02
C SER A 56 33.92 -47.74 -22.22
N ASP A 57 32.62 -47.82 -21.94
CA ASP A 57 31.55 -47.67 -22.93
C ASP A 57 31.28 -46.19 -23.31
N GLY A 58 31.91 -45.24 -22.62
CA GLY A 58 31.81 -43.80 -22.87
C GLY A 58 30.53 -43.16 -22.33
N ASN A 59 29.70 -43.90 -21.59
CA ASN A 59 28.57 -43.34 -20.88
C ASN A 59 29.04 -42.65 -19.59
N SER A 60 28.27 -41.69 -19.09
CA SER A 60 28.62 -40.92 -17.90
C SER A 60 28.03 -41.51 -16.61
N ASN A 61 26.78 -41.96 -16.65
CA ASN A 61 26.11 -42.60 -15.51
C ASN A 61 24.86 -43.39 -15.98
N PRO A 62 24.85 -44.74 -15.91
CA PRO A 62 25.96 -45.59 -15.52
C PRO A 62 27.07 -45.62 -16.59
N GLU A 63 28.33 -45.67 -16.17
CA GLU A 63 29.49 -46.04 -17.00
C GLU A 63 29.75 -47.55 -16.85
N VAL A 64 30.05 -48.24 -17.96
CA VAL A 64 30.46 -49.65 -17.95
C VAL A 64 31.90 -49.79 -18.43
N ILE A 65 32.77 -50.27 -17.56
CA ILE A 65 34.16 -50.61 -17.87
C ILE A 65 34.26 -52.13 -18.09
N THR A 66 34.74 -52.52 -19.26
CA THR A 66 35.10 -53.90 -19.59
C THR A 66 36.60 -54.10 -19.34
N ARG A 67 36.93 -54.86 -18.30
CA ARG A 67 38.31 -55.23 -17.95
C ARG A 67 38.67 -56.59 -18.54
N THR A 68 39.74 -56.66 -19.31
CA THR A 68 40.17 -57.88 -20.02
C THR A 68 41.44 -58.47 -19.41
N TYR A 69 41.40 -59.77 -19.13
CA TYR A 69 42.55 -60.57 -18.71
C TYR A 69 42.88 -61.62 -19.77
N ARG A 70 44.17 -61.88 -19.98
CA ARG A 70 44.67 -62.91 -20.90
C ARG A 70 45.32 -64.03 -20.13
N ILE A 71 44.87 -65.24 -20.39
CA ILE A 71 45.44 -66.48 -19.90
C ILE A 71 46.32 -67.05 -21.03
N THR A 72 47.61 -67.27 -20.76
CA THR A 72 48.58 -67.82 -21.73
C THR A 72 49.23 -69.08 -21.17
N ASP A 73 49.25 -70.15 -21.96
CA ASP A 73 49.91 -71.41 -21.61
C ASP A 73 51.44 -71.35 -21.85
N GLU A 74 52.18 -72.43 -21.57
CA GLU A 74 53.64 -72.48 -21.82
C GLU A 74 54.01 -72.57 -23.31
N ALA A 75 53.08 -72.98 -24.17
CA ALA A 75 53.25 -73.09 -25.62
C ALA A 75 52.95 -71.78 -26.37
N GLY A 76 52.37 -70.78 -25.70
CA GLY A 76 52.00 -69.48 -26.22
C GLY A 76 50.54 -69.39 -26.72
N ASN A 77 49.70 -70.41 -26.54
CA ASN A 77 48.27 -70.29 -26.84
C ASN A 77 47.58 -69.46 -25.75
N SER A 78 46.55 -68.71 -26.13
CA SER A 78 45.89 -67.78 -25.21
C SER A 78 44.37 -67.71 -25.37
N THR A 79 43.70 -67.36 -24.27
CA THR A 79 42.28 -67.01 -24.20
C THR A 79 42.10 -65.75 -23.36
N ASP A 80 41.17 -64.89 -23.77
CA ASP A 80 40.82 -63.67 -23.02
C ASP A 80 39.49 -63.88 -22.28
N VAL A 81 39.42 -63.42 -21.03
CA VAL A 81 38.20 -63.35 -20.21
C VAL A 81 37.94 -61.91 -19.80
N THR A 82 36.68 -61.58 -19.53
CA THR A 82 36.26 -60.20 -19.24
C THR A 82 35.54 -60.07 -17.91
N GLN A 83 35.85 -59.03 -17.17
CA GLN A 83 35.13 -58.58 -15.97
C GLN A 83 34.36 -57.30 -16.31
N THR A 84 33.07 -57.27 -15.99
CA THR A 84 32.23 -56.07 -16.10
C THR A 84 32.30 -55.27 -14.80
N ILE A 85 32.61 -53.98 -14.91
CA ILE A 85 32.59 -53.04 -13.79
C ILE A 85 31.58 -51.94 -14.15
N THR A 86 30.52 -51.81 -13.35
CA THR A 86 29.52 -50.75 -13.50
C THR A 86 29.80 -49.65 -12.48
N VAL A 87 29.94 -48.42 -12.95
CA VAL A 87 30.01 -47.22 -12.13
C VAL A 87 28.67 -46.50 -12.28
N GLU A 88 27.86 -46.49 -11.22
CA GLU A 88 26.55 -45.85 -11.22
C GLU A 88 26.35 -45.07 -9.93
N ASP A 89 26.38 -43.74 -10.02
CA ASP A 89 26.07 -42.88 -8.90
C ASP A 89 24.56 -42.67 -8.78
N THR A 90 24.02 -43.08 -7.65
CA THR A 90 22.59 -43.00 -7.32
C THR A 90 22.33 -42.15 -6.08
N THR A 91 23.39 -41.57 -5.50
CA THR A 91 23.32 -40.85 -4.24
C THR A 91 23.14 -39.38 -4.53
N ALA A 92 22.10 -38.77 -3.97
CA ALA A 92 21.89 -37.34 -4.11
C ALA A 92 22.87 -36.56 -3.22
N PRO A 93 23.31 -35.37 -3.66
CA PRO A 93 24.16 -34.50 -2.86
C PRO A 93 23.42 -33.98 -1.63
N THR A 94 24.19 -33.50 -0.64
CA THR A 94 23.67 -32.91 0.59
C THR A 94 24.15 -31.48 0.78
N ALA A 95 23.34 -30.66 1.44
CA ALA A 95 23.66 -29.30 1.85
C ALA A 95 22.73 -28.87 2.99
N SER A 96 23.15 -27.90 3.79
CA SER A 96 22.30 -27.29 4.81
C SER A 96 21.41 -26.20 4.21
N ASN A 97 20.25 -25.98 4.82
CA ASN A 97 19.42 -24.81 4.55
C ASN A 97 20.20 -23.53 4.89
N PRO A 98 20.20 -22.50 4.02
CA PRO A 98 20.79 -21.21 4.34
C PRO A 98 20.10 -20.55 5.55
N ALA A 99 20.80 -19.62 6.19
CA ALA A 99 20.23 -18.84 7.29
C ALA A 99 18.99 -18.06 6.84
N ALA A 100 18.00 -17.96 7.73
CA ALA A 100 16.80 -17.18 7.50
C ALA A 100 17.12 -15.67 7.41
N VAL A 101 16.32 -14.95 6.62
CA VAL A 101 16.43 -13.50 6.42
C VAL A 101 15.17 -12.84 6.97
N HIS A 102 15.33 -11.70 7.63
CA HIS A 102 14.23 -10.86 8.10
C HIS A 102 14.42 -9.43 7.61
N VAL A 103 13.40 -8.89 6.98
CA VAL A 103 13.39 -7.53 6.42
C VAL A 103 12.07 -6.85 6.73
N GLN A 104 12.05 -5.52 6.71
CA GLN A 104 10.83 -4.76 6.96
C GLN A 104 10.02 -4.61 5.68
N CYS A 105 10.67 -4.25 4.56
CA CYS A 105 9.99 -3.93 3.32
C CYS A 105 10.23 -5.01 2.24
N ALA A 106 9.27 -5.17 1.34
CA ALA A 106 9.42 -6.07 0.19
C ALA A 106 10.58 -5.65 -0.75
N SER A 107 10.92 -4.35 -0.78
CA SER A 107 12.08 -3.83 -1.51
C SER A 107 13.43 -4.27 -0.94
N ASP A 108 13.45 -4.69 0.32
CA ASP A 108 14.67 -5.05 1.04
C ASP A 108 15.00 -6.54 0.93
N ILE A 109 14.12 -7.33 0.29
CA ILE A 109 14.36 -8.75 0.01
C ILE A 109 15.68 -8.88 -0.77
N PRO A 110 16.68 -9.60 -0.25
CA PRO A 110 17.94 -9.79 -0.97
C PRO A 110 17.69 -10.49 -2.31
N VAL A 111 18.41 -10.01 -3.33
CA VAL A 111 18.47 -10.70 -4.62
C VAL A 111 18.97 -12.14 -4.42
N VAL A 112 18.58 -13.02 -5.34
CA VAL A 112 19.03 -14.42 -5.32
C VAL A 112 20.55 -14.49 -5.31
N ASP A 113 21.10 -15.22 -4.35
CA ASP A 113 22.54 -15.46 -4.21
C ASP A 113 22.75 -16.93 -3.86
N ILE A 114 23.28 -17.72 -4.80
CA ILE A 114 23.55 -19.15 -4.59
C ILE A 114 24.74 -19.39 -3.66
N THR A 115 25.57 -18.39 -3.40
CA THR A 115 26.78 -18.53 -2.57
C THR A 115 26.47 -18.64 -1.08
N VAL A 116 25.22 -18.40 -0.68
CA VAL A 116 24.71 -18.64 0.68
C VAL A 116 24.64 -20.13 1.03
N VAL A 117 24.71 -21.03 0.03
CA VAL A 117 24.82 -22.47 0.21
C VAL A 117 26.30 -22.84 0.23
N THR A 118 26.86 -23.05 1.42
CA THR A 118 28.33 -23.13 1.62
C THR A 118 28.87 -24.54 1.83
N ASP A 119 28.01 -25.53 2.07
CA ASP A 119 28.37 -26.88 2.49
C ASP A 119 27.84 -27.98 1.56
N ALA A 120 27.60 -27.64 0.29
CA ALA A 120 27.16 -28.60 -0.72
C ALA A 120 28.25 -29.64 -0.99
N VAL A 121 27.95 -30.92 -0.75
CA VAL A 121 28.88 -32.05 -0.91
C VAL A 121 28.19 -33.27 -1.49
N ASP A 122 28.98 -34.10 -2.16
CA ASP A 122 28.56 -35.35 -2.81
C ASP A 122 29.63 -36.45 -2.64
N ASN A 123 29.26 -37.72 -2.80
CA ASN A 123 30.18 -38.86 -2.72
C ASN A 123 31.12 -38.98 -3.93
N CYS A 124 30.68 -38.59 -5.13
CA CYS A 124 31.41 -38.80 -6.38
C CYS A 124 31.97 -37.53 -7.00
N GLY A 125 31.74 -36.34 -6.41
CA GLY A 125 32.30 -35.10 -6.92
C GLY A 125 31.94 -33.86 -6.12
N THR A 126 32.05 -32.70 -6.78
CA THR A 126 31.56 -31.43 -6.24
C THR A 126 30.23 -31.12 -6.91
N PRO A 127 29.12 -31.02 -6.17
CA PRO A 127 27.84 -30.69 -6.76
C PRO A 127 27.75 -29.21 -7.15
N THR A 128 26.77 -28.90 -7.99
CA THR A 128 26.42 -27.54 -8.41
C THR A 128 25.18 -27.04 -7.68
N VAL A 129 25.13 -25.74 -7.37
CA VAL A 129 23.97 -25.10 -6.73
C VAL A 129 23.28 -24.19 -7.73
N THR A 130 21.96 -24.31 -7.85
CA THR A 130 21.13 -23.48 -8.73
C THR A 130 19.92 -22.94 -7.99
N PHE A 131 19.43 -21.77 -8.39
CA PHE A 131 18.16 -21.24 -7.90
C PHE A 131 16.99 -21.92 -8.62
N VAL A 132 15.94 -22.24 -7.87
CA VAL A 132 14.73 -22.88 -8.39
C VAL A 132 13.56 -21.91 -8.39
N SER A 133 13.21 -21.37 -7.22
CA SER A 133 12.00 -20.55 -7.07
C SER A 133 11.98 -19.74 -5.78
N ASP A 134 11.18 -18.67 -5.80
CA ASP A 134 10.66 -17.99 -4.61
C ASP A 134 9.15 -18.19 -4.57
N VAL A 135 8.63 -18.63 -3.42
CA VAL A 135 7.19 -18.86 -3.23
C VAL A 135 6.72 -18.14 -1.97
N SER A 136 5.77 -17.22 -2.14
CA SER A 136 5.08 -16.52 -1.05
C SER A 136 4.00 -17.39 -0.43
N ASP A 137 3.78 -17.23 0.88
CA ASP A 137 2.66 -17.82 1.61
C ASP A 137 1.33 -17.06 1.42
N GLY A 138 1.35 -15.95 0.67
CA GLY A 138 0.19 -15.14 0.33
C GLY A 138 -0.35 -14.30 1.49
N LYS A 139 0.36 -14.22 2.62
CA LYS A 139 0.04 -13.27 3.70
C LYS A 139 0.66 -11.91 3.42
N SER A 140 0.04 -10.87 3.97
CA SER A 140 0.50 -9.50 3.79
C SER A 140 1.48 -9.03 4.87
N ASN A 141 1.26 -9.41 6.14
CA ASN A 141 2.14 -9.03 7.24
C ASN A 141 1.99 -9.94 8.47
N PRO A 142 3.03 -10.69 8.89
CA PRO A 142 4.25 -10.92 8.13
C PRO A 142 3.98 -11.78 6.88
N GLU A 143 4.65 -11.47 5.78
CA GLU A 143 4.76 -12.33 4.59
C GLU A 143 5.94 -13.29 4.77
N MET A 144 5.74 -14.56 4.40
CA MET A 144 6.82 -15.55 4.38
C MET A 144 7.10 -16.02 2.96
N ILE A 145 8.34 -15.82 2.50
CA ILE A 145 8.83 -16.30 1.21
C ILE A 145 9.75 -17.49 1.45
N THR A 146 9.45 -18.60 0.78
CA THR A 146 10.31 -19.78 0.72
C THR A 146 11.13 -19.74 -0.56
N ARG A 147 12.43 -19.46 -0.44
CA ARG A 147 13.39 -19.52 -1.53
C ARG A 147 13.98 -20.91 -1.63
N THR A 148 13.92 -21.54 -2.80
CA THR A 148 14.38 -22.90 -3.05
C THR A 148 15.63 -22.90 -3.92
N TYR A 149 16.65 -23.63 -3.48
CA TYR A 149 17.85 -23.93 -4.25
C TYR A 149 17.92 -25.42 -4.53
N ARG A 150 18.47 -25.80 -5.68
CA ARG A 150 18.74 -27.18 -6.05
C ARG A 150 20.23 -27.44 -6.06
N VAL A 151 20.63 -28.45 -5.30
CA VAL A 151 21.98 -29.02 -5.31
C VAL A 151 21.95 -30.25 -6.19
N MET A 152 22.76 -30.28 -7.25
CA MET A 152 22.76 -31.37 -8.24
C MET A 152 24.19 -31.83 -8.55
N ASP A 153 24.40 -33.13 -8.55
CA ASP A 153 25.66 -33.76 -8.93
C ASP A 153 25.82 -33.87 -10.47
N GLU A 154 26.91 -34.47 -10.95
CA GLU A 154 27.13 -34.72 -12.38
C GLU A 154 26.30 -35.88 -12.95
N ALA A 155 25.81 -36.76 -12.06
CA ALA A 155 24.96 -37.90 -12.39
C ALA A 155 23.48 -37.55 -12.57
N GLY A 156 23.07 -36.33 -12.16
CA GLY A 156 21.71 -35.82 -12.21
C GLY A 156 20.89 -36.09 -10.94
N ASN A 157 21.49 -36.65 -9.88
CA ASN A 157 20.82 -36.75 -8.60
C ASN A 157 20.79 -35.37 -7.93
N SER A 158 19.69 -35.06 -7.24
CA SER A 158 19.50 -33.72 -6.70
C SER A 158 18.75 -33.68 -5.38
N THR A 159 19.08 -32.69 -4.57
CA THR A 159 18.38 -32.33 -3.33
C THR A 159 17.98 -30.86 -3.38
N ASP A 160 16.72 -30.57 -3.06
CA ASP A 160 16.24 -29.20 -2.90
C ASP A 160 16.36 -28.78 -1.42
N ILE A 161 16.91 -27.60 -1.20
CA ILE A 161 17.04 -26.95 0.12
C ILE A 161 16.34 -25.60 0.11
N THR A 162 15.96 -25.11 1.29
CA THR A 162 15.14 -23.90 1.40
C THR A 162 15.74 -22.86 2.33
N GLN A 163 15.53 -21.58 1.98
CA GLN A 163 15.79 -20.42 2.80
C GLN A 163 14.47 -19.72 3.09
N THR A 164 14.21 -19.44 4.37
CA THR A 164 13.05 -18.67 4.79
C THR A 164 13.40 -17.18 4.79
N ILE A 165 12.58 -16.38 4.13
CA ILE A 165 12.64 -14.92 4.14
C ILE A 165 11.33 -14.42 4.76
N THR A 166 11.42 -13.60 5.80
CA THR A 166 10.25 -12.99 6.46
C THR A 166 10.26 -11.50 6.20
N VAL A 167 9.17 -10.99 5.62
CA VAL A 167 8.89 -9.57 5.46
C VAL A 167 7.86 -9.17 6.52
N ASP A 168 8.23 -8.31 7.45
CA ASP A 168 7.37 -7.93 8.58
C ASP A 168 7.53 -6.43 8.86
N ASP A 169 6.55 -5.66 8.43
CA ASP A 169 6.53 -4.22 8.70
C ASP A 169 5.80 -3.94 10.01
N THR A 170 6.58 -3.48 10.98
CA THR A 170 6.11 -3.10 12.33
C THR A 170 6.31 -1.62 12.60
N THR A 171 6.74 -0.85 11.60
CA THR A 171 7.04 0.58 11.75
C THR A 171 5.81 1.38 11.40
N ALA A 172 5.37 2.26 12.30
CA ALA A 172 4.28 3.17 11.97
C ALA A 172 4.71 4.20 10.90
N PRO A 173 3.76 4.65 10.05
CA PRO A 173 4.03 5.76 9.12
C PRO A 173 4.37 7.05 9.88
N THR A 174 4.83 8.07 9.16
CA THR A 174 4.96 9.44 9.70
C THR A 174 3.79 10.30 9.23
N ALA A 175 2.96 10.78 10.17
CA ALA A 175 1.88 11.70 9.88
C ALA A 175 2.37 13.16 9.88
N LEU A 176 2.14 13.86 8.77
CA LEU A 176 2.48 15.28 8.62
C LEU A 176 1.23 16.07 8.25
N CYS A 177 0.90 17.07 9.08
CA CYS A 177 -0.29 17.89 8.89
C CYS A 177 0.05 19.31 8.41
N LYS A 178 -0.89 19.94 7.70
CA LYS A 178 -0.92 21.37 7.38
C LYS A 178 -2.29 21.96 7.72
N GLU A 179 -2.35 23.28 7.88
CA GLU A 179 -3.63 23.99 8.06
C GLU A 179 -4.43 24.03 6.74
N ALA A 180 -5.75 24.12 6.86
CA ALA A 180 -6.64 24.27 5.71
C ALA A 180 -7.72 25.34 5.96
N VAL A 181 -8.27 25.87 4.86
CA VAL A 181 -9.42 26.79 4.88
C VAL A 181 -10.54 26.18 4.06
N LEU A 182 -11.75 26.18 4.61
CA LEU A 182 -12.98 25.75 3.94
C LEU A 182 -13.99 26.90 3.92
N LEU A 183 -14.78 26.95 2.87
CA LEU A 183 -15.91 27.86 2.76
C LEU A 183 -17.20 27.05 2.73
N LEU A 184 -18.22 27.50 3.48
CA LEU A 184 -19.54 26.91 3.42
C LEU A 184 -20.15 27.07 2.01
N ASP A 185 -20.90 26.06 1.57
CA ASP A 185 -21.69 26.11 0.36
C ASP A 185 -23.05 26.81 0.60
N SER A 186 -23.88 26.90 -0.43
CA SER A 186 -25.22 27.52 -0.35
C SER A 186 -26.18 26.85 0.65
N ASN A 187 -25.85 25.66 1.11
CA ASN A 187 -26.62 24.90 2.09
C ASN A 187 -26.06 25.07 3.51
N GLY A 188 -24.99 25.84 3.68
CA GLY A 188 -24.33 26.05 4.96
C GLY A 188 -23.47 24.86 5.39
N GLU A 189 -23.00 24.05 4.43
CA GLU A 189 -22.17 22.87 4.68
C GLU A 189 -20.80 22.99 4.00
N ALA A 190 -19.77 22.37 4.57
CA ALA A 190 -18.48 22.17 3.93
C ALA A 190 -17.94 20.76 4.22
N SER A 191 -17.19 20.20 3.27
CA SER A 191 -16.55 18.89 3.41
C SER A 191 -15.03 19.02 3.35
N LEU A 192 -14.37 18.33 4.27
CA LEU A 192 -12.91 18.20 4.30
C LEU A 192 -12.51 16.84 3.75
N THR A 193 -11.54 16.84 2.84
CA THR A 193 -10.82 15.62 2.44
C THR A 193 -9.47 15.57 3.12
N ALA A 194 -8.96 14.38 3.38
CA ALA A 194 -7.69 14.19 4.09
C ALA A 194 -6.50 14.88 3.37
N ASP A 195 -6.49 14.89 2.04
CA ASP A 195 -5.45 15.53 1.22
C ASP A 195 -5.31 17.05 1.46
N LEU A 196 -6.39 17.71 1.92
CA LEU A 196 -6.37 19.15 2.23
C LEU A 196 -5.57 19.46 3.49
N VAL A 197 -5.44 18.50 4.41
CA VAL A 197 -4.69 18.65 5.67
C VAL A 197 -3.41 17.81 5.69
N ASP A 198 -3.19 16.95 4.71
CA ASP A 198 -1.93 16.21 4.59
C ASP A 198 -0.78 17.09 4.06
N ASN A 199 0.37 16.96 4.70
CA ASN A 199 1.61 17.66 4.36
C ASN A 199 2.72 16.70 3.93
N GLY A 200 2.35 15.64 3.19
CA GLY A 200 3.28 14.66 2.68
C GLY A 200 3.56 13.54 3.68
N SER A 201 2.53 13.04 4.35
CA SER A 201 2.64 11.83 5.18
C SER A 201 3.17 10.65 4.36
N SER A 202 4.01 9.82 4.97
CA SER A 202 4.72 8.76 4.25
C SER A 202 5.06 7.58 5.15
N ASP A 203 5.30 6.44 4.53
CA ASP A 203 5.85 5.24 5.17
C ASP A 203 7.13 4.77 4.43
N ILE A 204 7.98 4.02 5.13
CA ILE A 204 9.24 3.50 4.57
C ILE A 204 9.03 2.26 3.68
N CYS A 205 7.97 1.48 3.90
CA CYS A 205 7.69 0.23 3.22
C CYS A 205 6.58 0.31 2.16
N GLY A 206 6.02 1.50 1.90
CA GLY A 206 5.11 1.69 0.79
C GLY A 206 4.26 2.95 0.85
N GLY A 207 3.07 2.86 0.25
CA GLY A 207 2.08 3.93 0.28
C GLY A 207 1.28 3.94 1.58
N VAL A 208 0.68 5.08 1.87
CA VAL A 208 -0.21 5.27 3.02
C VAL A 208 -1.64 5.55 2.57
N THR A 209 -2.57 5.27 3.47
CA THR A 209 -3.98 5.67 3.38
C THR A 209 -4.27 6.74 4.40
N LEU A 210 -5.11 7.71 4.04
CA LEU A 210 -5.39 8.90 4.82
C LEU A 210 -6.87 8.93 5.23
N GLU A 211 -7.12 9.16 6.51
CA GLU A 211 -8.46 9.40 7.06
C GLU A 211 -8.44 10.68 7.90
N VAL A 212 -9.48 11.51 7.81
CA VAL A 212 -9.58 12.75 8.59
C VAL A 212 -10.91 12.84 9.33
N LEU A 213 -10.86 13.30 10.58
CA LEU A 213 -12.05 13.51 11.41
C LEU A 213 -11.91 14.77 12.29
N PRO A 214 -12.96 15.62 12.38
CA PRO A 214 -14.19 15.60 11.58
C PRO A 214 -13.96 15.92 10.09
N GLY A 215 -14.79 15.35 9.22
CA GLY A 215 -14.72 15.53 7.76
C GLY A 215 -15.83 16.41 7.18
N LYS A 216 -16.76 16.88 8.02
CA LYS A 216 -17.90 17.70 7.62
C LYS A 216 -18.09 18.84 8.62
N PHE A 217 -18.46 20.00 8.10
CA PHE A 217 -18.60 21.24 8.83
C PHE A 217 -19.90 21.90 8.43
N THR A 218 -20.48 22.65 9.36
CA THR A 218 -21.70 23.43 9.16
C THR A 218 -21.50 24.85 9.71
N VAL A 219 -22.55 25.65 9.65
CA VAL A 219 -22.63 26.97 10.27
C VAL A 219 -22.18 27.00 11.75
N SER A 220 -22.40 25.91 12.52
CA SER A 220 -21.95 25.86 13.92
C SER A 220 -20.43 25.86 14.08
N ASP A 221 -19.72 25.58 12.99
CA ASP A 221 -18.28 25.35 12.97
C ASP A 221 -17.54 26.53 12.33
N LEU A 222 -18.17 27.70 12.16
CA LEU A 222 -17.49 28.90 11.70
C LEU A 222 -16.30 29.27 12.61
N GLY A 223 -15.18 29.61 12.00
CA GLY A 223 -13.90 29.86 12.66
C GLY A 223 -12.98 28.64 12.68
N ALA A 224 -12.10 28.60 13.67
CA ALA A 224 -11.05 27.58 13.78
C ALA A 224 -11.54 26.29 14.43
N ASN A 225 -11.37 25.17 13.74
CA ASN A 225 -11.70 23.83 14.21
C ASN A 225 -10.45 22.95 14.25
N THR A 226 -10.37 22.05 15.22
CA THR A 226 -9.29 21.05 15.25
C THR A 226 -9.76 19.77 14.58
N VAL A 227 -8.95 19.26 13.66
CA VAL A 227 -9.14 17.96 13.01
C VAL A 227 -7.95 17.07 13.27
N THR A 228 -8.16 15.77 13.21
CA THR A 228 -7.11 14.76 13.28
C THR A 228 -7.02 14.02 11.96
N LEU A 229 -5.82 14.00 11.37
CA LEU A 229 -5.45 13.14 10.26
C LEU A 229 -4.84 11.86 10.82
N THR A 230 -5.43 10.73 10.49
CA THR A 230 -4.90 9.39 10.76
C THR A 230 -4.31 8.83 9.47
N VAL A 231 -3.07 8.38 9.55
CA VAL A 231 -2.30 7.81 8.45
C VAL A 231 -2.09 6.34 8.75
N THR A 232 -2.47 5.47 7.81
CA THR A 232 -2.33 4.01 7.95
C THR A 232 -1.52 3.46 6.79
N ASP A 233 -0.47 2.69 7.07
CA ASP A 233 0.32 2.01 6.03
C ASP A 233 -0.43 0.79 5.44
N GLY A 234 0.19 0.10 4.48
CA GLY A 234 -0.39 -1.12 3.88
C GLY A 234 -0.48 -2.33 4.82
N ASN A 235 0.17 -2.25 5.97
CA ASN A 235 0.40 -3.32 6.94
C ASN A 235 -0.45 -3.14 8.22
N GLY A 236 -1.16 -2.02 8.32
CA GLY A 236 -2.09 -1.68 9.40
C GLY A 236 -1.46 -0.88 10.55
N ASN A 237 -0.19 -0.48 10.46
CA ASN A 237 0.39 0.43 11.46
C ASN A 237 -0.12 1.84 11.20
N THR A 238 -0.31 2.60 12.28
CA THR A 238 -0.93 3.92 12.22
C THR A 238 -0.14 4.98 12.97
N ASP A 239 -0.19 6.19 12.45
CA ASP A 239 0.23 7.42 13.12
C ASP A 239 -0.82 8.52 12.89
N SER A 240 -0.80 9.57 13.70
CA SER A 240 -1.78 10.65 13.58
C SER A 240 -1.20 12.01 13.95
N CYS A 241 -1.71 13.04 13.30
CA CYS A 241 -1.42 14.43 13.66
C CYS A 241 -2.72 15.24 13.71
N SER A 242 -2.73 16.30 14.51
CA SER A 242 -3.85 17.25 14.56
C SER A 242 -3.44 18.59 13.98
N THR A 243 -4.40 19.27 13.34
CA THR A 243 -4.21 20.58 12.71
C THR A 243 -5.48 21.41 12.77
N THR A 244 -5.34 22.69 12.44
CA THR A 244 -6.45 23.64 12.41
C THR A 244 -7.04 23.75 11.00
N VAL A 245 -8.37 23.68 10.94
CA VAL A 245 -9.17 23.97 9.75
C VAL A 245 -10.03 25.19 10.05
N THR A 246 -9.84 26.26 9.28
CA THR A 246 -10.65 27.48 9.40
C THR A 246 -11.83 27.40 8.45
N VAL A 247 -13.04 27.38 8.98
CA VAL A 247 -14.29 27.44 8.20
C VAL A 247 -14.75 28.89 8.16
N GLY A 248 -15.02 29.41 6.98
CA GLY A 248 -15.63 30.73 6.81
C GLY A 248 -16.84 30.68 5.90
N ASP A 249 -17.52 31.80 5.78
CA ASP A 249 -18.56 32.00 4.77
C ASP A 249 -18.23 33.16 3.84
N SER A 250 -18.59 33.00 2.57
CA SER A 250 -18.40 34.00 1.51
C SER A 250 -19.67 34.27 0.71
N THR A 251 -20.77 33.66 1.15
CA THR A 251 -22.07 33.85 0.52
C THR A 251 -22.65 35.18 0.98
N ILE A 252 -23.23 35.92 0.06
CA ILE A 252 -23.84 37.21 0.40
C ILE A 252 -25.27 36.94 0.87
N PRO A 253 -25.73 37.59 1.96
CA PRO A 253 -27.11 37.44 2.44
C PRO A 253 -28.13 37.88 1.39
N THR A 254 -29.37 37.40 1.48
CA THR A 254 -30.48 37.89 0.66
C THR A 254 -31.31 38.90 1.45
N ALA A 255 -31.26 40.18 1.06
CA ALA A 255 -32.05 41.24 1.69
C ALA A 255 -33.48 41.31 1.12
N LEU A 256 -34.49 41.14 1.98
CA LEU A 256 -35.90 41.23 1.63
C LEU A 256 -36.57 42.34 2.44
N CYS A 257 -37.18 43.31 1.76
CA CYS A 257 -37.82 44.47 2.36
C CYS A 257 -39.34 44.42 2.23
N ARG A 258 -40.05 45.03 3.19
CA ARG A 258 -41.47 45.35 3.09
C ARG A 258 -41.73 46.82 3.39
N ASP A 259 -42.70 47.37 2.69
CA ASP A 259 -43.22 48.70 2.98
C ASP A 259 -44.01 48.67 4.29
N ILE A 260 -43.94 49.76 5.05
CA ILE A 260 -44.65 49.92 6.34
C ILE A 260 -45.36 51.26 6.41
N GLU A 261 -46.43 51.32 7.19
CA GLU A 261 -47.11 52.56 7.55
C GLU A 261 -47.05 52.76 9.06
N VAL A 262 -46.57 53.92 9.49
CA VAL A 262 -46.41 54.26 10.90
C VAL A 262 -46.94 55.66 11.18
N GLU A 263 -47.47 55.85 12.37
CA GLU A 263 -48.09 57.10 12.78
C GLU A 263 -47.18 57.88 13.73
N LEU A 264 -47.14 59.21 13.60
CA LEU A 264 -46.43 60.07 14.52
C LEU A 264 -47.05 60.03 15.93
N ILE A 265 -46.22 59.82 16.95
CA ILE A 265 -46.59 59.93 18.37
C ILE A 265 -45.94 61.20 18.92
N THR A 266 -46.75 62.18 19.35
CA THR A 266 -46.23 63.47 19.87
C THR A 266 -45.24 64.18 18.93
N GLY A 267 -45.48 64.08 17.61
CA GLY A 267 -44.68 64.76 16.58
C GLY A 267 -43.45 64.00 16.06
N SER A 268 -43.16 62.80 16.57
CA SER A 268 -42.07 61.95 16.08
C SER A 268 -42.39 60.46 16.15
N VAL A 269 -41.70 59.64 15.36
CA VAL A 269 -41.74 58.17 15.45
C VAL A 269 -40.36 57.61 15.10
N THR A 270 -40.02 56.46 15.70
CA THR A 270 -38.85 55.67 15.33
C THR A 270 -39.29 54.30 14.88
N ILE A 271 -38.68 53.79 13.82
CA ILE A 271 -38.90 52.42 13.33
C ILE A 271 -37.69 51.55 13.67
N ALA A 272 -37.93 50.26 13.88
CA ALA A 272 -36.89 49.26 13.98
C ALA A 272 -36.62 48.63 12.60
N ALA A 273 -35.36 48.25 12.35
CA ALA A 273 -34.99 47.57 11.10
C ALA A 273 -35.78 46.26 10.88
N THR A 274 -36.15 45.57 11.96
CA THR A 274 -37.00 44.37 11.94
C THR A 274 -38.42 44.61 11.45
N GLU A 275 -38.93 45.84 11.54
CA GLU A 275 -40.26 46.19 11.00
C GLU A 275 -40.22 46.26 9.48
N VAL A 276 -39.10 46.71 8.92
CA VAL A 276 -38.85 46.84 7.47
C VAL A 276 -38.41 45.51 6.84
N ASP A 277 -37.76 44.63 7.61
CA ASP A 277 -37.36 43.31 7.15
C ASP A 277 -38.56 42.42 6.78
N ASN A 278 -38.46 41.73 5.64
CA ASN A 278 -39.44 40.80 5.10
C ASN A 278 -38.89 39.36 5.03
N GLY A 279 -38.13 38.96 6.05
CA GLY A 279 -37.57 37.62 6.15
C GLY A 279 -36.26 37.45 5.39
N SER A 280 -35.37 38.43 5.44
CA SER A 280 -34.00 38.30 4.92
C SER A 280 -33.29 37.11 5.57
N PHE A 281 -32.44 36.43 4.81
CA PHE A 281 -31.78 35.20 5.26
C PHE A 281 -30.41 35.01 4.60
N ASP A 282 -29.61 34.12 5.17
CA ASP A 282 -28.32 33.70 4.64
C ASP A 282 -28.02 32.23 4.98
N ASN A 283 -27.08 31.59 4.27
CA ASN A 283 -26.64 30.21 4.54
C ASN A 283 -25.80 30.11 5.83
N SER A 284 -25.15 31.18 6.29
CA SER A 284 -24.41 31.26 7.58
C SER A 284 -25.33 31.50 8.79
N GLY A 285 -26.65 31.44 8.60
CA GLY A 285 -27.62 31.47 9.68
C GLY A 285 -28.10 32.86 10.05
N THR A 286 -27.62 33.42 11.17
CA THR A 286 -28.21 34.64 11.72
C THR A 286 -27.69 35.88 11.01
N VAL A 287 -28.61 36.71 10.51
CA VAL A 287 -28.29 38.02 9.94
C VAL A 287 -28.60 39.15 10.91
N SER A 288 -27.90 40.27 10.75
CA SER A 288 -28.12 41.52 11.47
C SER A 288 -28.65 42.59 10.52
N PHE A 289 -29.36 43.57 11.09
CA PHE A 289 -30.11 44.57 10.33
C PHE A 289 -29.70 45.99 10.72
N SER A 290 -29.50 46.85 9.72
CA SER A 290 -29.27 48.28 9.91
C SER A 290 -30.11 49.10 8.94
N LEU A 291 -30.63 50.23 9.40
CA LEU A 291 -31.31 51.21 8.55
C LEU A 291 -30.40 52.43 8.37
N ASP A 292 -30.36 52.98 7.17
CA ASP A 292 -29.75 54.29 6.89
C ASP A 292 -30.45 55.42 7.67
N ARG A 293 -31.74 55.24 7.95
CA ARG A 293 -32.59 56.18 8.69
C ARG A 293 -33.69 55.45 9.45
N SER A 294 -33.85 55.80 10.74
CA SER A 294 -34.85 55.16 11.62
C SER A 294 -35.77 56.14 12.36
N SER A 295 -35.61 57.46 12.19
CA SER A 295 -36.42 58.48 12.88
C SER A 295 -37.10 59.43 11.91
N PHE A 296 -38.37 59.71 12.20
CA PHE A 296 -39.26 60.53 11.39
C PHE A 296 -40.03 61.53 12.27
N GLY A 297 -40.31 62.71 11.72
CA GLY A 297 -41.11 63.74 12.36
C GLY A 297 -42.11 64.40 11.40
N CYS A 298 -42.67 65.54 11.78
CA CYS A 298 -43.69 66.23 10.98
C CYS A 298 -43.23 66.63 9.56
N SER A 299 -41.91 66.80 9.33
CA SER A 299 -41.36 67.08 8.00
C SER A 299 -41.42 65.89 7.06
N ASP A 300 -41.66 64.69 7.60
CA ASP A 300 -41.58 63.42 6.88
C ASP A 300 -42.96 62.82 6.59
N LEU A 301 -44.04 63.59 6.74
CA LEU A 301 -45.38 63.14 6.38
C LEU A 301 -45.45 62.70 4.91
N GLY A 302 -46.08 61.56 4.65
CA GLY A 302 -46.11 60.93 3.33
C GLY A 302 -45.10 59.80 3.18
N GLU A 303 -44.69 59.52 1.95
CA GLU A 303 -43.79 58.41 1.63
C GLU A 303 -42.32 58.81 1.82
N ASN A 304 -41.57 57.98 2.55
CA ASN A 304 -40.12 58.10 2.71
C ASN A 304 -39.48 56.79 2.29
N THR A 305 -38.32 56.84 1.64
CA THR A 305 -37.54 55.65 1.33
C THR A 305 -36.46 55.45 2.39
N VAL A 306 -36.31 54.22 2.86
CA VAL A 306 -35.20 53.77 3.71
C VAL A 306 -34.48 52.61 3.06
N THR A 307 -33.19 52.47 3.37
CA THR A 307 -32.34 51.35 2.94
C THR A 307 -32.10 50.43 4.13
N LEU A 308 -32.55 49.19 4.03
CA LEU A 308 -32.22 48.11 4.94
C LEU A 308 -30.92 47.45 4.45
N THR A 309 -29.88 47.49 5.27
CA THR A 309 -28.65 46.71 5.08
C THR A 309 -28.72 45.46 5.96
N VAL A 310 -28.51 44.32 5.33
CA VAL A 310 -28.46 43.00 5.97
C VAL A 310 -27.00 42.56 5.98
N THR A 311 -26.50 42.13 7.14
CA THR A 311 -25.12 41.68 7.30
C THR A 311 -25.10 40.33 8.00
N ASP A 312 -24.44 39.34 7.41
CA ASP A 312 -24.27 38.02 8.02
C ASP A 312 -23.20 38.03 9.14
N GLN A 313 -22.88 36.86 9.70
CA GLN A 313 -21.92 36.73 10.79
C GLN A 313 -20.45 36.89 10.35
N ASP A 314 -20.14 36.56 9.09
CA ASP A 314 -18.80 36.66 8.49
C ASP A 314 -18.54 38.07 7.88
N GLY A 315 -19.55 38.93 7.89
CA GLY A 315 -19.50 40.32 7.46
C GLY A 315 -19.88 40.55 6.00
N ASN A 316 -20.42 39.56 5.27
CA ASN A 316 -20.96 39.80 3.94
C ASN A 316 -22.29 40.56 4.05
N THR A 317 -22.57 41.43 3.07
CA THR A 317 -23.69 42.38 3.15
C THR A 317 -24.49 42.47 1.86
N ASP A 318 -25.81 42.58 2.00
CA ASP A 318 -26.75 42.94 0.93
C ASP A 318 -27.72 44.03 1.42
N SER A 319 -28.41 44.69 0.50
CA SER A 319 -29.35 45.76 0.86
C SER A 319 -30.58 45.82 -0.04
N CYS A 320 -31.70 46.25 0.55
CA CYS A 320 -32.94 46.52 -0.16
C CYS A 320 -33.55 47.84 0.32
N THR A 321 -34.48 48.40 -0.46
CA THR A 321 -35.20 49.63 -0.11
C THR A 321 -36.65 49.35 0.22
N ALA A 322 -37.20 50.07 1.20
CA ALA A 322 -38.62 50.04 1.56
C ALA A 322 -39.22 51.46 1.62
N THR A 323 -40.52 51.54 1.39
CA THR A 323 -41.31 52.75 1.59
C THR A 323 -41.89 52.76 3.00
N VAL A 324 -41.55 53.79 3.77
CA VAL A 324 -42.10 54.09 5.09
C VAL A 324 -43.08 55.25 4.93
N ARG A 325 -44.38 54.94 5.02
CA ARG A 325 -45.43 55.95 4.96
C ARG A 325 -45.70 56.50 6.35
N ILE A 326 -45.46 57.79 6.54
CA ILE A 326 -45.72 58.48 7.80
C ILE A 326 -47.09 59.16 7.73
N SER A 327 -47.96 58.77 8.66
CA SER A 327 -49.28 59.37 8.84
C SER A 327 -49.38 60.11 10.17
N SER A 328 -50.40 60.95 10.30
CA SER A 328 -50.73 61.68 11.53
C SER A 328 -52.24 61.74 11.67
N SER A 329 -52.80 61.25 12.78
CA SER A 329 -54.22 61.41 13.12
C SER A 329 -54.56 62.74 13.78
N LEU A 330 -53.58 63.62 13.99
CA LEU A 330 -53.82 64.90 14.66
C LEU A 330 -54.79 65.78 13.84
N LEU A 331 -56.05 65.82 14.27
CA LEU A 331 -57.02 66.79 13.80
C LEU A 331 -56.75 68.13 14.51
N ALA A 332 -56.18 69.09 13.79
CA ALA A 332 -56.19 70.47 14.24
C ALA A 332 -57.59 71.06 14.03
N LEU A 333 -58.34 71.28 15.12
CA LEU A 333 -59.62 71.98 15.07
C LEU A 333 -59.40 73.47 15.29
N VAL A 334 -59.70 74.28 14.28
CA VAL A 334 -59.79 75.74 14.45
C VAL A 334 -61.12 76.06 15.12
N THR A 335 -61.14 76.18 16.46
CA THR A 335 -62.31 76.66 17.19
C THR A 335 -62.36 78.19 17.15
N ASN A 336 -62.70 78.77 16.00
CA ASN A 336 -63.03 80.19 15.95
C ASN A 336 -64.55 80.38 16.01
N SER A 337 -65.03 80.99 17.10
CA SER A 337 -66.44 81.32 17.31
C SER A 337 -66.82 82.73 16.79
N GLY A 338 -65.96 83.40 16.01
CA GLY A 338 -66.22 84.73 15.44
C GLY A 338 -65.63 84.99 14.04
N PRO A 339 -66.01 86.12 13.40
CA PRO A 339 -65.54 86.48 12.06
C PRO A 339 -64.02 86.78 12.04
N ILE A 340 -63.30 86.21 11.08
CA ILE A 340 -61.85 86.41 10.89
C ILE A 340 -61.62 87.68 10.07
N CYS A 341 -60.85 88.63 10.60
CA CYS A 341 -60.49 89.89 9.93
C CYS A 341 -59.06 89.83 9.37
N GLN A 342 -58.75 90.69 8.40
CA GLN A 342 -57.40 90.80 7.84
C GLN A 342 -56.41 91.26 8.92
N GLY A 343 -55.37 90.44 9.20
CA GLY A 343 -54.38 90.67 10.27
C GLY A 343 -54.57 89.83 11.54
N SER A 344 -55.61 88.98 11.61
CA SER A 344 -55.80 88.05 12.73
C SER A 344 -54.72 86.95 12.77
N VAL A 345 -54.20 86.67 13.97
CA VAL A 345 -53.34 85.51 14.24
C VAL A 345 -54.22 84.36 14.71
N LEU A 346 -54.20 83.24 13.99
CA LEU A 346 -54.86 82.00 14.40
C LEU A 346 -53.93 81.21 15.31
N GLN A 347 -54.34 80.97 16.56
CA GLN A 347 -53.67 79.98 17.40
C GLN A 347 -54.27 78.60 17.14
N LEU A 348 -53.42 77.67 16.74
CA LEU A 348 -53.74 76.26 16.62
C LEU A 348 -53.36 75.58 17.94
N ASN A 349 -54.34 74.99 18.62
CA ASN A 349 -54.10 74.19 19.82
C ASN A 349 -54.17 72.72 19.44
N GLU A 350 -53.18 71.92 19.86
CA GLU A 350 -53.26 70.47 19.75
C GLU A 350 -54.39 69.94 20.64
N ILE A 351 -55.18 69.00 20.12
CA ILE A 351 -56.11 68.23 20.94
C ILE A 351 -55.38 66.94 21.32
N SER A 352 -54.59 66.96 22.40
CA SER A 352 -54.11 65.72 23.00
C SER A 352 -55.31 65.02 23.65
N GLY A 353 -55.82 63.95 23.03
CA GLY A 353 -56.96 63.20 23.55
C GLY A 353 -56.69 62.66 24.95
N GLN A 354 -57.32 63.25 25.98
CA GLN A 354 -57.62 62.52 27.22
C GLN A 354 -58.81 61.62 26.94
N GLY A 355 -58.54 60.33 26.77
CA GLY A 355 -59.56 59.31 26.97
C GLY A 355 -59.82 59.15 28.46
N THR A 356 -61.00 59.56 28.93
CA THR A 356 -61.74 58.88 30.01
C THR A 356 -63.24 59.18 29.86
N SER A 357 -64.01 58.14 29.55
CA SER A 357 -65.29 57.87 30.21
C SER A 357 -65.45 56.37 30.39
#